data_AF-A0A4Q4WPZ1-F1
#
_entry.id   AF-A0A4Q4WPZ1-F1
#
_cell.length_a   1.000
_cell.length_b   1.000
_cell.length_c   1.000
_cell.angle_alpha   90.00
_cell.angle_beta   90.00
_cell.angle_gamma   90.00
#
_symmetry.space_group_name_H-M   'P 1'
#
loop_
_entity.id
_entity.type
_entity.pdbx_description
1 polymer ?
#
loop_
_entity_poly.entity_id
_entity_poly.type
_entity_poly.pdbx_seq_one_letter_code
_entity_poly.pdbx_strand_id
1 'polypeptide(L)'
;MPETPRWLVRAGRSAEARRVIQKTVGSSSDGGGDPDSARLAGGILRDIEVEVREEAESAKLTNSSEWMRGWQELLTVPKNRRALTIACLLQGLQQLCGFNSLMYFSATIFTILGFPIPTLTSLSVAATNFAFTAAALVLIDRVGRRRILLCSVPFMVVGLLLAAVGFRFFELPPAAAGNDSPSSSSRDAAVVILVSVMVYVAAYALGLGNVPWMQSELFPLSVRSLGSGVATCVNWSANFVVGLTFLPMMDALTPTWTFALYGAVCAAGWVAIWMIYPETSGLTLEEATGLLEDGWGVR
;
A
#
# COMPACT_ATOMS: atom_id res chain seq x y z
N MET A 1 -25.44 6.13 2.59
CA MET A 1 -24.77 6.77 1.44
C MET A 1 -25.60 6.47 0.20
N PRO A 2 -25.70 7.38 -0.79
CA PRO A 2 -26.28 7.05 -2.09
C PRO A 2 -25.44 5.98 -2.79
N GLU A 3 -26.07 5.16 -3.61
CA GLU A 3 -25.38 4.19 -4.46
C GLU A 3 -24.44 4.88 -5.45
N THR A 4 -23.34 4.22 -5.83
CA THR A 4 -22.38 4.81 -6.76
C THR A 4 -23.05 5.12 -8.11
N PRO A 5 -22.74 6.25 -8.77
CA PRO A 5 -23.30 6.58 -10.08
C PRO A 5 -23.13 5.47 -11.11
N ARG A 6 -21.99 4.76 -11.07
CA ARG A 6 -21.71 3.62 -11.93
C ARG A 6 -22.67 2.44 -11.69
N TRP A 7 -22.94 2.11 -10.43
CA TRP A 7 -23.94 1.08 -10.12
C TRP A 7 -25.34 1.49 -10.58
N LEU A 8 -25.71 2.76 -10.38
CA LEU A 8 -27.01 3.28 -10.82
C LEU A 8 -27.17 3.20 -12.35
N VAL A 9 -26.14 3.52 -13.13
CA VAL A 9 -26.14 3.32 -14.59
C VAL A 9 -26.29 1.84 -14.95
N ARG A 10 -25.54 0.95 -14.26
CA ARG A 10 -25.65 -0.51 -14.45
C ARG A 10 -27.05 -1.05 -14.13
N ALA A 11 -27.74 -0.46 -13.16
CA ALA A 11 -29.11 -0.79 -12.80
C ALA A 11 -30.17 -0.13 -13.73
N GLY A 12 -29.76 0.57 -14.80
CA GLY A 12 -30.65 1.29 -15.71
C GLY A 12 -31.23 2.60 -15.15
N ARG A 13 -30.70 3.09 -14.01
CA ARG A 13 -31.14 4.30 -13.30
C ARG A 13 -30.28 5.52 -13.65
N SER A 14 -30.02 5.77 -14.94
CA SER A 14 -29.16 6.86 -15.41
C SER A 14 -29.59 8.26 -14.93
N ALA A 15 -30.89 8.50 -14.82
CA ALA A 15 -31.42 9.78 -14.31
C ALA A 15 -31.03 10.04 -12.84
N GLU A 16 -30.94 8.98 -12.05
CA GLU A 16 -30.53 9.06 -10.65
C GLU A 16 -29.01 9.13 -10.52
N ALA A 17 -28.27 8.39 -11.36
CA ALA A 17 -26.82 8.53 -11.48
C ALA A 17 -26.44 9.99 -11.77
N ARG A 18 -27.14 10.66 -12.70
CA ARG A 18 -26.95 12.08 -13.00
C ARG A 18 -27.13 12.98 -11.78
N ARG A 19 -28.16 12.74 -10.97
CA ARG A 19 -28.42 13.51 -9.74
C ARG A 19 -27.32 13.29 -8.69
N VAL A 20 -26.79 12.07 -8.57
CA VAL A 20 -25.68 11.77 -7.66
C VAL A 20 -24.40 12.47 -8.15
N ILE A 21 -24.09 12.40 -9.44
CA ILE A 21 -22.93 13.08 -10.04
C ILE A 21 -23.01 14.61 -9.84
N GLN A 22 -24.18 15.20 -10.08
CA GLN A 22 -24.40 16.64 -9.85
C GLN A 22 -24.22 17.05 -8.39
N LYS A 23 -24.52 16.16 -7.44
CA LYS A 23 -24.27 16.39 -6.01
C LYS A 23 -22.79 16.25 -5.64
N THR A 24 -22.05 15.34 -6.27
CA THR A 24 -20.64 15.07 -5.94
C THR A 24 -19.65 16.01 -6.62
N VAL A 25 -19.94 16.47 -7.84
CA VAL A 25 -19.10 17.42 -8.60
C VAL A 25 -19.18 18.84 -8.00
N GLY A 26 -20.11 19.06 -7.07
CA GLY A 26 -20.40 20.35 -6.49
C GLY A 26 -21.42 21.09 -7.33
N SER A 27 -22.67 21.08 -6.87
CA SER A 27 -23.44 22.32 -6.97
C SER A 27 -22.72 23.29 -6.03
N SER A 28 -21.96 24.23 -6.60
CA SER A 28 -21.47 25.39 -5.86
C SER A 28 -22.58 25.89 -4.94
N SER A 29 -22.25 26.16 -3.69
CA SER A 29 -23.19 26.52 -2.61
C SER A 29 -23.87 27.89 -2.81
N ASP A 30 -24.03 28.36 -4.03
CA ASP A 30 -24.84 29.52 -4.39
C ASP A 30 -25.87 29.10 -5.43
N GLY A 31 -27.14 29.40 -5.15
CA GLY A 31 -28.34 28.91 -5.86
C GLY A 31 -28.54 29.37 -7.31
N GLY A 32 -27.48 29.44 -8.11
CA GLY A 32 -27.53 29.56 -9.57
C GLY A 32 -26.93 28.30 -10.19
N GLY A 33 -27.74 27.53 -10.92
CA GLY A 33 -27.27 26.35 -11.65
C GLY A 33 -26.24 26.74 -12.70
N ASP A 34 -24.96 26.57 -12.38
CA ASP A 34 -23.86 26.84 -13.30
C ASP A 34 -23.95 25.87 -14.51
N PRO A 35 -24.12 26.37 -15.75
CA PRO A 35 -24.23 25.54 -16.94
C PRO A 35 -23.06 24.58 -17.13
N ASP A 36 -21.88 24.94 -16.62
CA ASP A 36 -20.67 24.13 -16.74
C ASP A 36 -20.69 22.90 -15.82
N SER A 37 -21.27 23.00 -14.62
CA SER A 37 -21.47 21.85 -13.72
C SER A 37 -22.41 20.79 -14.34
N ALA A 38 -23.46 21.24 -15.03
CA ALA A 38 -24.42 20.37 -15.68
C ALA A 38 -23.84 19.69 -16.93
N ARG A 39 -22.92 20.38 -17.63
CA ARG A 39 -22.16 19.83 -18.75
C ARG A 39 -21.13 18.81 -18.29
N LEU A 40 -20.37 19.11 -17.22
CA LEU A 40 -19.39 18.20 -16.62
C LEU A 40 -20.06 16.92 -16.11
N ALA A 41 -21.18 17.05 -15.40
CA ALA A 41 -21.96 15.90 -14.95
C ALA A 41 -22.53 15.07 -16.12
N GLY A 42 -22.88 15.73 -17.23
CA GLY A 42 -23.30 15.06 -18.46
C GLY A 42 -22.18 14.29 -19.14
N GLY A 43 -20.96 14.85 -19.17
CA GLY A 43 -19.76 14.19 -19.67
C GLY A 43 -19.43 12.92 -18.85
N ILE A 44 -19.31 13.08 -17.54
CA ILE A 44 -19.03 11.95 -16.62
C ILE A 44 -20.10 10.85 -16.74
N LEU A 45 -21.38 11.22 -16.82
CA LEU A 45 -22.46 10.24 -16.99
C LEU A 45 -22.32 9.47 -18.31
N ARG A 46 -21.97 10.18 -19.40
CA ARG A 46 -21.79 9.57 -20.72
C ARG A 46 -20.60 8.61 -20.72
N ASP A 47 -19.49 8.99 -20.09
CA ASP A 47 -18.31 8.12 -19.96
C ASP A 47 -18.66 6.85 -19.18
N ILE A 48 -19.41 6.99 -18.07
CA ILE A 48 -19.91 5.85 -17.29
C ILE A 48 -20.89 4.99 -18.10
N GLU A 49 -21.77 5.58 -18.91
CA GLU A 49 -22.71 4.83 -19.76
C GLU A 49 -22.02 4.05 -20.87
N VAL A 50 -20.98 4.62 -21.49
CA VAL A 50 -20.13 3.91 -22.45
C VAL A 50 -19.41 2.76 -21.76
N GLU A 51 -18.79 3.02 -20.61
CA GLU A 51 -18.07 2.02 -19.82
C GLU A 51 -18.98 0.84 -19.40
N VAL A 52 -20.17 1.12 -18.87
CA VAL A 52 -21.13 0.10 -18.44
C VAL A 52 -21.70 -0.67 -19.62
N ARG A 53 -21.87 -0.03 -20.78
CA ARG A 53 -22.34 -0.71 -22.00
C ARG A 53 -21.29 -1.65 -22.55
N GLU A 54 -20.03 -1.24 -22.59
CA GLU A 54 -18.91 -2.12 -22.97
C GLU A 54 -18.79 -3.31 -22.01
N GLU A 55 -18.96 -3.09 -20.70
CA GLU A 55 -19.04 -4.17 -19.71
C GLU A 55 -20.22 -5.11 -19.96
N ALA A 56 -21.41 -4.58 -20.26
CA ALA A 56 -22.62 -5.37 -20.47
C ALA A 56 -22.60 -6.14 -21.79
N GLU A 57 -22.02 -5.58 -22.85
CA GLU A 57 -21.80 -6.26 -24.13
C GLU A 57 -20.75 -7.36 -23.98
N SER A 58 -19.72 -7.15 -23.16
CA SER A 58 -18.74 -8.18 -22.79
C SER A 58 -19.37 -9.28 -21.91
N ALA A 59 -20.25 -8.93 -20.97
CA ALA A 59 -20.87 -9.87 -20.03
C ALA A 59 -21.97 -10.78 -20.64
N LYS A 60 -22.57 -10.41 -21.77
CA LYS A 60 -23.62 -11.22 -22.43
C LYS A 60 -23.09 -12.48 -23.13
N LEU A 61 -21.77 -12.66 -23.21
CA LEU A 61 -21.10 -13.78 -23.87
C LEU A 61 -20.48 -14.78 -22.87
N THR A 62 -21.30 -15.41 -22.02
CA THR A 62 -21.04 -16.69 -21.31
C THR A 62 -20.10 -16.69 -20.08
N ASN A 63 -20.62 -17.19 -18.95
CA ASN A 63 -20.12 -16.99 -17.58
C ASN A 63 -18.87 -17.83 -17.16
N SER A 64 -18.37 -18.73 -18.00
CA SER A 64 -17.16 -19.56 -17.73
C SER A 64 -16.04 -19.37 -18.75
N SER A 65 -16.39 -19.11 -20.02
CA SER A 65 -15.42 -18.69 -21.04
C SER A 65 -14.87 -17.30 -20.76
N GLU A 66 -15.66 -16.36 -20.25
CA GLU A 66 -15.20 -15.01 -19.90
C GLU A 66 -14.20 -15.01 -18.75
N TRP A 67 -14.41 -15.83 -17.71
CA TRP A 67 -13.42 -15.97 -16.64
C TRP A 67 -12.10 -16.50 -17.18
N MET A 68 -12.13 -17.57 -18.00
CA MET A 68 -10.93 -18.12 -18.64
C MET A 68 -10.28 -17.11 -19.60
N ARG A 69 -11.07 -16.34 -20.35
CA ARG A 69 -10.58 -15.27 -21.23
C ARG A 69 -9.95 -14.14 -20.44
N GLY A 70 -10.51 -13.73 -19.30
CA GLY A 70 -9.92 -12.71 -18.42
C GLY A 70 -8.58 -13.15 -17.85
N TRP A 71 -8.45 -14.42 -17.44
CA TRP A 71 -7.15 -14.99 -17.05
C TRP A 71 -6.18 -15.06 -18.22
N GLN A 72 -6.64 -15.48 -19.39
CA GLN A 72 -5.83 -15.51 -20.60
C GLN A 72 -5.36 -14.09 -20.95
N GLU A 73 -6.24 -13.09 -20.95
CA GLU A 73 -5.92 -11.70 -21.24
C GLU A 73 -4.95 -11.10 -20.22
N LEU A 74 -5.15 -11.39 -18.93
CA LEU A 74 -4.27 -10.94 -17.86
C LEU A 74 -2.86 -11.52 -18.00
N LEU A 75 -2.74 -12.80 -18.39
CA LEU A 75 -1.48 -13.53 -18.43
C LEU A 75 -0.79 -13.55 -19.80
N THR A 76 -1.50 -13.25 -20.90
CA THR A 76 -0.92 -13.25 -22.26
C THR A 76 -0.63 -11.86 -22.76
N VAL A 77 -1.46 -10.85 -22.43
CA VAL A 77 -1.25 -9.48 -22.91
C VAL A 77 -0.09 -8.83 -22.14
N PRO A 78 0.99 -8.38 -22.81
CA PRO A 78 2.18 -7.86 -22.14
C PRO A 78 1.92 -6.71 -21.17
N LYS A 79 1.05 -5.76 -21.53
CA LYS A 79 0.72 -4.61 -20.66
C LYS A 79 0.05 -5.05 -19.35
N ASN A 80 -0.87 -6.00 -19.43
CA ASN A 80 -1.59 -6.53 -18.28
C ASN A 80 -0.66 -7.33 -17.36
N ARG A 81 0.27 -8.09 -17.94
CA ARG A 81 1.29 -8.82 -17.17
C ARG A 81 2.23 -7.88 -16.44
N ARG A 82 2.64 -6.78 -17.06
CA ARG A 82 3.49 -5.75 -16.43
C ARG A 82 2.74 -5.07 -15.28
N ALA A 83 1.48 -4.71 -15.48
CA ALA A 83 0.61 -4.18 -14.43
C ALA A 83 0.46 -5.16 -13.27
N LEU A 84 0.23 -6.44 -13.57
CA LEU A 84 0.15 -7.52 -12.57
C LEU A 84 1.45 -7.68 -11.80
N THR A 85 2.59 -7.67 -12.51
CA THR A 85 3.92 -7.79 -11.88
C THR A 85 4.16 -6.65 -10.90
N ILE A 86 3.84 -5.41 -11.29
CA ILE A 86 3.95 -4.23 -10.42
C ILE A 86 3.03 -4.36 -9.21
N ALA A 87 1.75 -4.68 -9.42
CA ALA A 87 0.77 -4.77 -8.35
C ALA A 87 1.15 -5.86 -7.34
N CYS A 88 1.51 -7.06 -7.80
CA CYS A 88 1.97 -8.15 -6.95
C CYS A 88 3.30 -7.82 -6.25
N LEU A 89 4.25 -7.17 -6.92
CA LEU A 89 5.50 -6.73 -6.31
C LEU A 89 5.23 -5.76 -5.15
N LEU A 90 4.42 -4.72 -5.39
CA LEU A 90 4.11 -3.71 -4.38
C LEU A 90 3.34 -4.29 -3.19
N GLN A 91 2.33 -5.13 -3.47
CA GLN A 91 1.54 -5.79 -2.43
C GLN A 91 2.34 -6.81 -1.63
N GLY A 92 3.20 -7.58 -2.30
CA GLY A 92 4.12 -8.50 -1.65
C GLY A 92 5.14 -7.75 -0.79
N LEU A 93 5.79 -6.72 -1.34
CA LEU A 93 6.78 -5.90 -0.62
C LEU A 93 6.18 -5.20 0.59
N GLN A 94 4.94 -4.72 0.49
CA GLN A 94 4.20 -4.12 1.60
C GLN A 94 4.18 -5.05 2.82
N GLN A 95 4.04 -6.36 2.62
CA GLN A 95 3.93 -7.32 3.72
C GLN A 95 5.28 -7.96 4.07
N LEU A 96 6.09 -8.31 3.07
CA LEU A 96 7.41 -8.90 3.24
C LEU A 96 8.42 -7.97 3.94
N CYS A 97 8.13 -6.66 4.00
CA CYS A 97 8.92 -5.72 4.80
C CYS A 97 8.72 -5.85 6.33
N GLY A 98 7.82 -6.73 6.79
CA GLY A 98 7.64 -7.03 8.21
C GLY A 98 6.71 -6.09 8.97
N PHE A 99 6.03 -5.14 8.30
CA PHE A 99 5.27 -4.08 8.96
C PHE A 99 4.17 -4.61 9.88
N ASN A 100 3.30 -5.48 9.38
CA ASN A 100 2.18 -5.99 10.16
C ASN A 100 2.64 -6.81 11.37
N SER A 101 3.66 -7.66 11.22
CA SER A 101 4.23 -8.40 12.36
C SER A 101 4.87 -7.48 13.39
N LEU A 102 5.58 -6.43 12.96
CA LEU A 102 6.10 -5.42 13.86
C LEU A 102 4.97 -4.75 14.66
N MET A 103 3.84 -4.44 14.02
CA MET A 103 2.68 -3.85 14.70
C MET A 103 1.98 -4.81 15.66
N TYR A 104 1.93 -6.11 15.35
CA TYR A 104 1.32 -7.12 16.23
C TYR A 104 2.18 -7.41 17.46
N PHE A 105 3.50 -7.45 17.27
CA PHE A 105 4.45 -7.85 18.30
C PHE A 105 5.23 -6.67 18.88
N SER A 106 4.87 -5.42 18.57
CA SER A 106 5.53 -4.20 19.09
C SER A 106 5.59 -4.18 20.62
N ALA A 107 4.47 -4.49 21.29
CA ALA A 107 4.42 -4.55 22.75
C ALA A 107 5.36 -5.64 23.29
N THR A 108 5.43 -6.80 22.64
CA THR A 108 6.37 -7.88 22.99
C THR A 108 7.82 -7.42 22.82
N ILE A 109 8.15 -6.78 21.70
CA ILE A 109 9.49 -6.23 21.43
C ILE A 109 9.88 -5.21 22.51
N PHE A 110 9.00 -4.27 22.84
CA PHE A 110 9.29 -3.26 23.86
C PHE A 110 9.35 -3.84 25.27
N THR A 111 8.67 -4.97 25.53
CA THR A 111 8.84 -5.74 26.77
C THR A 111 10.23 -6.35 26.85
N ILE A 112 10.73 -6.96 25.76
CA ILE A 112 12.09 -7.50 25.68
C ILE A 112 13.15 -6.40 25.88
N LEU A 113 12.87 -5.19 25.38
CA LEU A 113 13.74 -4.02 25.55
C LEU A 113 13.69 -3.39 26.95
N GLY A 114 12.86 -3.91 27.86
CA GLY A 114 12.78 -3.43 29.24
C GLY A 114 12.07 -2.09 29.41
N PHE A 115 11.18 -1.69 28.47
CA PHE A 115 10.36 -0.50 28.67
C PHE A 115 9.36 -0.72 29.81
N PRO A 116 9.18 0.27 30.72
CA PRO A 116 8.33 0.11 31.89
C PRO A 116 6.85 -0.03 31.54
N ILE A 117 6.41 0.57 30.43
CA ILE A 117 5.02 0.50 29.95
C ILE A 117 5.01 0.19 28.45
N PRO A 118 5.22 -1.08 28.04
CA PRO A 118 5.36 -1.47 26.65
C PRO A 118 4.15 -1.14 25.77
N THR A 119 2.95 -1.12 26.36
CA THR A 119 1.69 -0.78 25.68
C THR A 119 1.63 0.70 25.28
N LEU A 120 2.12 1.61 26.13
CA LEU A 120 2.22 3.04 25.79
C LEU A 120 3.28 3.28 24.72
N THR A 121 4.42 2.59 24.80
CA THR A 121 5.45 2.65 23.75
C THR A 121 4.88 2.15 22.43
N SER A 122 4.16 1.03 22.42
CA SER A 122 3.46 0.54 21.22
C SER A 122 2.40 1.52 20.70
N LEU A 123 1.65 2.17 21.60
CA LEU A 123 0.67 3.18 21.23
C LEU A 123 1.34 4.39 20.55
N SER A 124 2.54 4.79 20.98
CA SER A 124 3.28 5.87 20.32
C SER A 124 3.68 5.53 18.88
N VAL A 125 4.02 4.27 18.61
CA VAL A 125 4.30 3.77 17.25
C VAL A 125 3.03 3.79 16.39
N ALA A 126 1.90 3.33 16.94
CA ALA A 126 0.61 3.38 16.26
C ALA A 126 0.15 4.82 15.97
N ALA A 127 0.35 5.75 16.91
CA ALA A 127 0.08 7.17 16.73
C ALA A 127 0.95 7.78 15.61
N THR A 128 2.23 7.38 15.54
CA THR A 128 3.13 7.76 14.45
C THR A 128 2.60 7.27 13.10
N ASN A 129 2.19 6.00 13.02
CA ASN A 129 1.57 5.46 11.81
C ASN A 129 0.33 6.27 11.38
N PHE A 130 -0.57 6.56 12.32
CA PHE A 130 -1.79 7.33 12.05
C PHE A 130 -1.47 8.74 11.53
N ALA A 131 -0.58 9.46 12.20
CA ALA A 131 -0.20 10.82 11.82
C ALA A 131 0.45 10.89 10.43
N PHE A 132 1.39 9.98 10.15
CA PHE A 132 2.06 9.94 8.84
C PHE A 132 1.17 9.40 7.72
N THR A 133 0.20 8.53 8.03
CA THR A 133 -0.82 8.12 7.05
C THR A 133 -1.70 9.31 6.67
N ALA A 134 -2.12 10.14 7.63
CA ALA A 134 -2.86 11.36 7.33
C ALA A 134 -2.04 12.34 6.46
N ALA A 135 -0.74 12.49 6.74
CA ALA A 135 0.15 13.27 5.91
C ALA A 135 0.29 12.69 4.48
N ALA A 136 0.37 11.36 4.36
CA ALA A 136 0.47 10.67 3.08
C ALA A 136 -0.73 10.97 2.18
N LEU A 137 -1.95 10.99 2.73
CA LEU A 137 -3.17 11.28 1.96
C LEU A 137 -3.13 12.68 1.32
N VAL A 138 -2.51 13.66 1.98
CA VAL A 138 -2.35 15.01 1.41
C VAL A 138 -1.18 15.08 0.42
N LEU A 139 -0.12 14.33 0.69
CA LEU A 139 1.12 14.39 -0.08
C LEU A 139 1.03 13.61 -1.39
N ILE A 140 0.26 12.51 -1.42
CA ILE A 140 0.21 11.56 -2.53
C ILE A 140 -0.25 12.20 -3.83
N ASP A 141 -1.22 13.10 -3.75
CA ASP A 141 -1.75 13.82 -4.91
C ASP A 141 -0.91 15.00 -5.34
N ARG A 142 0.00 15.50 -4.49
CA ARG A 142 0.89 16.63 -4.83
C ARG A 142 2.24 16.20 -5.37
N VAL A 143 2.85 15.18 -4.79
CA VAL A 143 4.25 14.81 -5.09
C VAL A 143 4.32 13.77 -6.20
N GLY A 144 3.43 12.79 -6.19
CA GLY A 144 3.43 11.66 -7.11
C GLY A 144 3.66 10.32 -6.41
N ARG A 145 3.05 9.25 -6.92
CA ARG A 145 3.08 7.92 -6.30
C ARG A 145 4.49 7.34 -6.35
N ARG A 146 5.16 7.42 -7.52
CA ARG A 146 6.50 6.87 -7.71
C ARG A 146 7.53 7.62 -6.88
N ARG A 147 7.50 8.95 -6.91
CA ARG A 147 8.42 9.79 -6.14
C ARG A 147 8.31 9.51 -4.64
N ILE A 148 7.09 9.36 -4.13
CA ILE A 148 6.87 9.02 -2.72
C ILE A 148 7.49 7.66 -2.37
N LEU A 149 7.25 6.63 -3.18
CA LEU A 149 7.87 5.32 -2.94
C LEU A 149 9.39 5.38 -2.97
N LEU A 150 9.97 6.05 -3.97
CA LEU A 150 11.43 6.16 -4.11
C LEU A 150 12.08 6.98 -3.00
N CYS A 151 11.37 7.97 -2.45
CA CYS A 151 11.85 8.75 -1.31
C CYS A 151 11.65 8.01 0.02
N SER A 152 10.53 7.29 0.21
CA SER A 152 10.18 6.74 1.52
C SER A 152 10.85 5.40 1.83
N VAL A 153 10.97 4.50 0.84
CA VAL A 153 11.54 3.16 1.09
C VAL A 153 13.01 3.21 1.55
N PRO A 154 13.89 4.12 1.08
CA PRO A 154 15.23 4.27 1.66
C PRO A 154 15.20 4.60 3.16
N PHE A 155 14.28 5.44 3.63
CA PHE A 155 14.12 5.70 5.06
C PHE A 155 13.61 4.47 5.83
N MET A 156 12.80 3.62 5.20
CA MET A 156 12.45 2.32 5.79
C MET A 156 13.68 1.42 5.95
N VAL A 157 14.54 1.33 4.93
CA VAL A 157 15.79 0.56 4.99
C VAL A 157 16.67 1.10 6.11
N VAL A 158 16.87 2.41 6.18
CA VAL A 158 17.67 3.04 7.25
C VAL A 158 17.07 2.74 8.63
N GLY A 159 15.75 2.90 8.81
CA GLY A 159 15.09 2.60 10.08
C GLY A 159 15.27 1.13 10.50
N LEU A 160 15.13 0.18 9.58
CA LEU A 160 15.33 -1.25 9.87
C LEU A 160 16.79 -1.59 10.19
N LEU A 161 17.75 -1.01 9.46
CA LEU A 161 19.18 -1.23 9.71
C LEU A 161 19.63 -0.58 11.02
N LEU A 162 19.14 0.61 11.35
CA LEU A 162 19.41 1.25 12.65
C LEU A 162 18.81 0.44 13.80
N ALA A 163 17.60 -0.12 13.62
CA ALA A 163 17.02 -1.03 14.60
C ALA A 163 17.89 -2.29 14.77
N ALA A 164 18.36 -2.90 13.68
CA ALA A 164 19.26 -4.05 13.73
C ALA A 164 20.56 -3.74 14.47
N VAL A 165 21.18 -2.59 14.20
CA VAL A 165 22.37 -2.11 14.92
C VAL A 165 22.06 -1.87 16.40
N GLY A 166 20.92 -1.27 16.72
CA GLY A 166 20.46 -1.09 18.10
C GLY A 166 20.35 -2.42 18.85
N PHE A 167 19.74 -3.44 18.24
CA PHE A 167 19.67 -4.78 18.83
C PHE A 167 21.03 -5.45 18.98
N ARG A 168 22.02 -5.12 18.13
CA ARG A 168 23.38 -5.65 18.27
C ARG A 168 24.09 -5.12 19.51
N PHE A 169 23.84 -3.85 19.87
CA PHE A 169 24.40 -3.22 21.07
C PHE A 169 23.54 -3.43 22.32
N PHE A 170 22.35 -4.01 22.17
CA PHE A 170 21.50 -4.40 23.28
C PHE A 170 21.96 -5.77 23.80
N GLU A 171 22.84 -5.76 24.80
CA GLU A 171 23.18 -6.99 25.53
C GLU A 171 21.94 -7.48 26.29
N LEU A 172 21.39 -8.63 25.88
CA LEU A 172 20.37 -9.34 26.64
C LEU A 172 20.99 -9.70 28.01
N PRO A 173 20.45 -9.22 29.15
CA PRO A 173 20.92 -9.66 30.45
C PRO A 173 20.81 -11.18 30.53
N PRO A 174 21.87 -11.91 30.95
CA PRO A 174 21.76 -13.34 31.19
C PRO A 174 20.63 -13.57 32.18
N ALA A 175 19.76 -14.54 31.92
CA ALA A 175 18.58 -14.89 32.72
C ALA A 175 18.88 -15.36 34.17
N ALA A 176 20.07 -15.10 34.69
CA ALA A 176 20.57 -15.58 35.98
C ALA A 176 21.37 -14.54 36.80
N ALA A 177 21.31 -13.24 36.50
CA ALA A 177 21.91 -12.20 37.34
C ALA A 177 20.81 -11.27 37.89
N GLY A 178 20.57 -11.36 39.19
CA GLY A 178 19.54 -10.58 39.87
C GLY A 178 19.82 -9.08 39.87
N ASN A 179 18.73 -8.30 39.94
CA ASN A 179 18.60 -6.92 40.44
C ASN A 179 19.63 -5.82 40.07
N ASP A 180 20.55 -6.05 39.14
CA ASP A 180 21.41 -4.97 38.66
C ASP A 180 20.60 -4.08 37.70
N SER A 181 20.50 -2.81 38.08
CA SER A 181 19.84 -1.77 37.30
C SER A 181 20.35 -1.80 35.86
N PRO A 182 19.49 -1.64 34.83
CA PRO A 182 19.94 -1.68 33.44
C PRO A 182 21.08 -0.68 33.27
N SER A 183 22.23 -1.16 32.82
CA SER A 183 23.38 -0.32 32.50
C SER A 183 22.93 0.79 31.55
N SER A 184 23.50 2.00 31.68
CA SER A 184 23.12 3.15 30.86
C SER A 184 23.15 2.85 29.35
N SER A 185 24.07 1.97 28.93
CA SER A 185 24.20 1.46 27.56
C SER A 185 22.95 0.71 27.05
N SER A 186 22.29 -0.09 27.88
CA SER A 186 21.09 -0.85 27.46
C SER A 186 19.87 0.05 27.28
N ARG A 187 19.76 1.13 28.07
CA ARG A 187 18.69 2.12 27.92
C ARG A 187 18.87 2.94 26.63
N ASP A 188 20.10 3.36 26.33
CA ASP A 188 20.39 4.12 25.10
C ASP A 188 20.10 3.27 23.85
N ALA A 189 20.48 1.99 23.86
CA ALA A 189 20.16 1.05 22.77
C ALA A 189 18.64 0.87 22.58
N ALA A 190 17.87 0.74 23.67
CA ALA A 190 16.41 0.62 23.61
C ALA A 190 15.74 1.88 23.00
N VAL A 191 16.23 3.07 23.34
CA VAL A 191 15.76 4.34 22.76
C VAL A 191 16.11 4.42 21.28
N VAL A 192 17.33 4.04 20.89
CA VAL A 192 17.74 3.99 19.48
C VAL A 192 16.82 3.06 18.69
N ILE A 193 16.48 1.88 19.22
CA ILE A 193 15.57 0.94 18.55
C ILE A 193 14.18 1.55 18.41
N LEU A 194 13.64 2.19 19.46
CA LEU A 194 12.34 2.85 19.40
C LEU A 194 12.29 3.94 18.31
N VAL A 195 13.28 4.84 18.29
CA VAL A 195 13.37 5.90 17.28
C VAL A 195 13.51 5.30 15.88
N SER A 196 14.31 4.25 15.73
CA SER A 196 14.50 3.55 14.44
C SER A 196 13.22 2.92 13.92
N VAL A 197 12.44 2.30 14.82
CA VAL A 197 11.10 1.76 14.51
C VAL A 197 10.13 2.87 14.14
N MET A 198 10.14 4.01 14.84
CA MET A 198 9.31 5.17 14.50
C MET A 198 9.64 5.72 13.11
N VAL A 199 10.92 5.85 12.76
CA VAL A 199 11.37 6.26 11.42
C VAL A 199 10.88 5.28 10.36
N TYR A 200 11.05 3.98 10.60
CA TYR A 200 10.55 2.94 9.71
C TYR A 200 9.04 3.04 9.49
N VAL A 201 8.26 3.16 10.58
CA VAL A 201 6.79 3.23 10.53
C VAL A 201 6.30 4.50 9.84
N ALA A 202 6.93 5.65 10.11
CA ALA A 202 6.62 6.90 9.44
C ALA A 202 6.87 6.82 7.94
N ALA A 203 8.03 6.28 7.54
CA ALA A 203 8.39 6.12 6.14
C ALA A 203 7.50 5.10 5.40
N TYR A 204 7.13 4.01 6.07
CA TYR A 204 6.16 3.05 5.55
C TYR A 204 4.80 3.71 5.31
N ALA A 205 4.28 4.42 6.32
CA ALA A 205 2.96 5.07 6.25
C ALA A 205 2.88 6.11 5.13
N LEU A 206 3.98 6.81 4.82
CA LEU A 206 4.03 7.77 3.72
C LEU A 206 3.91 7.15 2.33
N GLY A 207 4.51 5.98 2.11
CA GLY A 207 4.59 5.37 0.78
C GLY A 207 3.97 3.99 0.69
N LEU A 208 4.73 2.96 1.07
CA LEU A 208 4.33 1.56 0.92
C LEU A 208 3.02 1.20 1.64
N GLY A 209 2.59 1.95 2.65
CA GLY A 209 1.31 1.74 3.31
C GLY A 209 0.10 2.03 2.42
N ASN A 210 0.20 2.99 1.49
CA ASN A 210 -0.95 3.49 0.72
C ASN A 210 -0.86 3.18 -0.77
N VAL A 211 0.30 3.41 -1.39
CA VAL A 211 0.46 3.30 -2.86
C VAL A 211 0.09 1.91 -3.41
N PRO A 212 0.42 0.78 -2.77
CA PRO A 212 0.03 -0.55 -3.27
C PRO A 212 -1.49 -0.75 -3.37
N TRP A 213 -2.29 -0.05 -2.55
CA TRP A 213 -3.75 -0.14 -2.60
C TRP A 213 -4.36 0.62 -3.78
N MET A 214 -3.58 1.46 -4.45
CA MET A 214 -3.95 2.14 -5.70
C MET A 214 -3.70 1.25 -6.95
N GLN A 215 -3.41 -0.04 -6.75
CA GLN A 215 -3.17 -1.04 -7.80
C GLN A 215 -4.21 -1.08 -8.93
N SER A 216 -5.46 -0.73 -8.65
CA SER A 216 -6.55 -0.75 -9.64
C SER A 216 -6.33 0.26 -10.77
N GLU A 217 -5.55 1.32 -10.53
CA GLU A 217 -5.19 2.34 -11.53
C GLU A 217 -4.26 1.79 -12.62
N LEU A 218 -3.52 0.71 -12.35
CA LEU A 218 -2.56 0.11 -13.30
C LEU A 218 -3.24 -0.82 -14.32
N PHE A 219 -4.46 -1.27 -14.04
CA PHE A 219 -5.13 -2.27 -14.86
C PHE A 219 -6.19 -1.66 -15.77
N PRO A 220 -6.26 -2.10 -17.04
CA PRO A 220 -7.40 -1.80 -17.88
C PRO A 220 -8.65 -2.47 -17.33
N LEU A 221 -9.80 -1.91 -17.68
CA LEU A 221 -11.09 -2.26 -17.10
C LEU A 221 -11.42 -3.76 -17.19
N SER A 222 -11.10 -4.39 -18.34
CA SER A 222 -11.36 -5.80 -18.62
C SER A 222 -10.79 -6.75 -17.56
N VAL A 223 -9.60 -6.47 -17.05
CA VAL A 223 -8.87 -7.34 -16.11
C VAL A 223 -8.66 -6.72 -14.72
N ARG A 224 -9.17 -5.51 -14.48
CA ARG A 224 -8.92 -4.74 -13.26
C ARG A 224 -9.32 -5.47 -11.98
N SER A 225 -10.53 -6.02 -11.96
CA SER A 225 -11.04 -6.76 -10.80
C SER A 225 -10.22 -8.03 -10.54
N LEU A 226 -9.87 -8.75 -11.59
CA LEU A 226 -9.07 -9.97 -11.52
C LEU A 226 -7.64 -9.70 -11.04
N GLY A 227 -6.95 -8.75 -11.67
CA GLY A 227 -5.59 -8.36 -11.33
C GLY A 227 -5.48 -7.80 -9.91
N SER A 228 -6.42 -6.94 -9.50
CA SER A 228 -6.49 -6.42 -8.13
C SER A 228 -6.77 -7.53 -7.11
N GLY A 229 -7.62 -8.51 -7.46
CA GLY A 229 -7.89 -9.68 -6.64
C GLY A 229 -6.64 -10.54 -6.41
N VAL A 230 -5.89 -10.83 -7.47
CA VAL A 230 -4.62 -11.60 -7.39
C VAL A 230 -3.60 -10.86 -6.53
N ALA A 231 -3.38 -9.57 -6.77
CA ALA A 231 -2.42 -8.79 -6.01
C ALA A 231 -2.83 -8.64 -4.53
N THR A 232 -4.13 -8.54 -4.23
CA THR A 232 -4.64 -8.59 -2.85
C THR A 232 -4.44 -9.96 -2.21
N CYS A 233 -4.61 -11.05 -2.97
CA CYS A 233 -4.29 -12.41 -2.50
C CYS A 233 -2.80 -12.54 -2.16
N VAL A 234 -1.91 -11.97 -2.98
CA VAL A 234 -0.46 -11.91 -2.69
C VAL A 234 -0.19 -11.14 -1.39
N ASN A 235 -0.88 -10.02 -1.15
CA ASN A 235 -0.77 -9.27 0.10
C ASN A 235 -1.09 -10.17 1.30
N TRP A 236 -2.30 -10.72 1.37
CA TRP A 236 -2.72 -11.51 2.53
C TRP A 236 -1.93 -12.81 2.69
N SER A 237 -1.49 -13.43 1.60
CA SER A 237 -0.62 -14.61 1.66
C SER A 237 0.74 -14.27 2.25
N ALA A 238 1.37 -13.18 1.79
CA ALA A 238 2.63 -12.70 2.34
C ALA A 238 2.48 -12.28 3.80
N ASN A 239 1.37 -11.62 4.15
CA ASN A 239 1.04 -11.27 5.53
C ASN A 239 0.97 -12.50 6.44
N PHE A 240 0.26 -13.55 6.01
CA PHE A 240 0.14 -14.79 6.74
C PHE A 240 1.50 -15.46 6.98
N VAL A 241 2.34 -15.55 5.94
CA VAL A 241 3.69 -16.13 6.04
C VAL A 241 4.55 -15.33 7.02
N VAL A 242 4.57 -14.01 6.90
CA VAL A 242 5.37 -13.12 7.76
C VAL A 242 4.84 -13.12 9.20
N GLY A 243 3.53 -13.21 9.41
CA GLY A 243 2.91 -13.35 10.73
C GLY A 243 3.32 -14.64 11.44
N LEU A 244 3.34 -15.76 10.72
CA LEU A 244 3.75 -17.07 11.27
C LEU A 244 5.26 -17.17 11.53
N THR A 245 6.07 -16.55 10.68
CA THR A 245 7.53 -16.73 10.71
C THR A 245 8.27 -15.68 11.56
N PHE A 246 7.63 -14.54 11.89
CA PHE A 246 8.29 -13.44 12.58
C PHE A 246 8.94 -13.82 13.93
N LEU A 247 8.17 -14.38 14.86
CA LEU A 247 8.71 -14.79 16.17
C LEU A 247 9.74 -15.93 16.04
N PRO A 248 9.48 -17.03 15.30
CA PRO A 248 10.49 -18.05 15.05
C PRO A 248 11.78 -17.50 14.44
N MET A 249 11.69 -16.48 13.58
CA MET A 249 12.86 -15.83 13.00
C MET A 249 13.61 -14.97 14.02
N MET A 250 12.89 -14.26 14.89
CA MET A 250 13.51 -13.54 16.01
C MET A 250 14.27 -14.48 16.96
N ASP A 251 13.75 -15.70 17.19
CA ASP A 251 14.40 -16.68 18.05
C ASP A 251 15.60 -17.36 17.35
N ALA A 252 15.44 -17.75 16.09
CA ALA A 252 16.46 -18.52 15.35
C ALA A 252 17.58 -17.66 14.76
N LEU A 253 17.23 -16.51 14.17
CA LEU A 253 18.20 -15.60 13.55
C LEU A 253 18.64 -14.49 14.51
N THR A 254 17.99 -14.30 15.66
CA THR A 254 18.09 -13.12 16.54
C THR A 254 17.37 -11.87 15.97
N PRO A 255 16.95 -10.92 16.82
CA PRO A 255 16.35 -9.66 16.39
C PRO A 255 17.24 -8.88 15.41
N THR A 256 18.55 -8.81 15.65
CA THR A 256 19.49 -8.10 14.77
C THR A 256 19.38 -8.55 13.32
N TRP A 257 19.49 -9.86 13.07
CA TRP A 257 19.45 -10.38 11.69
C TRP A 257 18.04 -10.39 11.11
N THR A 258 17.01 -10.55 11.94
CA THR A 258 15.61 -10.44 11.53
C THR A 258 15.31 -9.07 10.92
N PHE A 259 15.67 -8.00 11.63
CA PHE A 259 15.47 -6.63 11.15
C PHE A 259 16.39 -6.29 9.95
N ALA A 260 17.63 -6.79 9.95
CA ALA A 260 18.53 -6.63 8.81
C ALA A 260 18.00 -7.32 7.54
N LEU A 261 17.39 -8.51 7.67
CA LEU A 261 16.76 -9.23 6.56
C LEU A 261 15.59 -8.42 5.98
N TYR A 262 14.70 -7.89 6.82
CA TYR A 262 13.64 -7.00 6.35
C TYR A 262 14.18 -5.73 5.69
N GLY A 263 15.29 -5.18 6.19
CA GLY A 263 16.01 -4.09 5.55
C GLY A 263 16.52 -4.45 4.16
N ALA A 264 17.09 -5.64 3.99
CA ALA A 264 17.55 -6.15 2.70
C ALA A 264 16.40 -6.38 1.71
N VAL A 265 15.26 -6.92 2.18
CA VAL A 265 14.03 -7.06 1.38
C VAL A 265 13.53 -5.68 0.93
N CYS A 266 13.49 -4.69 1.82
CA CYS A 266 13.13 -3.31 1.46
C CYS A 266 14.09 -2.72 0.42
N ALA A 267 15.39 -2.95 0.55
CA ALA A 267 16.40 -2.45 -0.39
C ALA A 267 16.25 -3.10 -1.77
N ALA A 268 16.06 -4.42 -1.84
CA ALA A 268 15.78 -5.13 -3.09
C ALA A 268 14.47 -4.65 -3.73
N GLY A 269 13.43 -4.45 -2.91
CA GLY A 269 12.16 -3.90 -3.33
C GLY A 269 12.27 -2.47 -3.87
N TRP A 270 13.09 -1.62 -3.25
CA TRP A 270 13.36 -0.27 -3.73
C TRP A 270 14.02 -0.27 -5.11
N VAL A 271 15.02 -1.14 -5.32
CA VAL A 271 15.66 -1.31 -6.63
C VAL A 271 14.65 -1.76 -7.67
N ALA A 272 13.78 -2.73 -7.32
CA ALA A 272 12.72 -3.18 -8.21
C ALA A 272 11.73 -2.04 -8.56
N ILE A 273 11.25 -1.28 -7.58
CA ILE A 273 10.38 -0.10 -7.79
C ILE A 273 11.05 0.91 -8.72
N TRP A 274 12.34 1.20 -8.50
CA TRP A 274 13.09 2.13 -9.34
C TRP A 274 13.16 1.69 -10.80
N MET A 275 13.31 0.39 -11.04
CA MET A 275 13.43 -0.19 -12.40
C MET A 275 12.09 -0.34 -13.13
N ILE A 276 10.99 -0.66 -12.44
CA ILE A 276 9.76 -1.10 -13.11
C ILE A 276 8.50 -0.27 -12.81
N TYR A 277 8.49 0.58 -11.77
CA TYR A 277 7.30 1.34 -11.41
C TYR A 277 7.25 2.69 -12.16
N PRO A 278 6.28 2.93 -13.05
CA PRO A 278 6.11 4.23 -13.69
C PRO A 278 5.47 5.27 -12.75
N GLU A 279 5.59 6.55 -13.09
CA GLU A 279 4.80 7.59 -12.41
C GLU A 279 3.38 7.60 -12.99
N THR A 280 2.38 7.40 -12.15
CA THR A 280 0.96 7.34 -12.54
C THR A 280 0.17 8.58 -12.14
N SER A 281 0.77 9.50 -11.38
CA SER A 281 0.07 10.69 -10.90
C SER A 281 -0.37 11.64 -12.00
N GLY A 282 -1.63 12.07 -11.90
CA GLY A 282 -2.21 13.05 -12.82
C GLY A 282 -2.59 12.47 -14.18
N LEU A 283 -2.46 11.16 -14.38
CA LEU A 283 -2.86 10.47 -15.60
C LEU A 283 -4.28 9.95 -15.49
N THR A 284 -4.98 9.94 -16.62
CA THR A 284 -6.19 9.15 -16.78
C THR A 284 -5.88 7.65 -16.72
N LEU A 285 -6.89 6.82 -16.48
CA LEU A 285 -6.72 5.36 -16.42
C LEU A 285 -6.17 4.79 -17.73
N GLU A 286 -6.61 5.33 -18.86
CA GLU A 286 -6.14 4.91 -20.18
C GLU A 286 -4.66 5.26 -20.38
N GLU A 287 -4.26 6.48 -20.05
CA GLU A 287 -2.86 6.92 -20.11
C GLU A 287 -1.95 6.10 -19.18
N ALA A 288 -2.39 5.81 -17.96
CA ALA A 288 -1.65 4.99 -17.00
C ALA A 288 -1.42 3.56 -17.53
N THR A 289 -2.44 2.96 -18.16
CA THR A 289 -2.29 1.66 -18.82
C THR A 289 -1.43 1.73 -20.08
N GLY A 290 -1.49 2.86 -20.80
CA GLY A 290 -0.70 3.15 -21.99
C GLY A 290 0.81 3.16 -21.72
N LEU A 291 1.24 3.59 -20.53
CA LEU A 291 2.64 3.55 -20.11
C LEU A 291 3.26 2.13 -20.14
N LEU A 292 2.42 1.10 -20.03
CA LEU A 292 2.83 -0.29 -19.96
C LEU A 292 2.73 -1.03 -21.30
N GLU A 293 2.40 -0.36 -22.41
CA GLU A 293 2.25 -1.00 -23.73
C GLU A 293 3.59 -1.43 -24.32
N ASP A 294 4.55 -0.51 -24.43
CA ASP A 294 5.85 -0.79 -25.05
C ASP A 294 6.96 -1.12 -24.05
N GLY A 295 6.73 -0.92 -22.75
CA GLY A 295 7.74 -1.16 -21.72
C GLY A 295 7.21 -0.96 -20.31
N TRP A 296 8.09 -0.56 -19.39
CA TRP A 296 7.74 -0.26 -18.00
C TRP A 296 7.35 1.20 -17.76
N GLY A 297 7.40 2.06 -18.79
CA GLY A 297 6.98 3.47 -18.70
C GLY A 297 7.81 4.33 -17.72
N VAL A 298 8.96 3.84 -17.30
CA VAL A 298 9.84 4.48 -16.32
C VAL A 298 10.55 5.67 -16.96
N ARG A 299 10.24 6.89 -16.49
CA ARG A 299 10.87 8.15 -16.90
C ARG A 299 11.40 8.95 -15.72
#